data_AF-A0A081B0H1-F1
#
_entry.id   AF-A0A081B0H1-F1
#
_cell.length_a   1.000
_cell.length_b   1.000
_cell.length_c   1.000
_cell.angle_alpha   90.00
_cell.angle_beta   90.00
_cell.angle_gamma   90.00
#
_symmetry.space_group_name_H-M   'P 1'
#
loop_
_entity.id
_entity.type
_entity.pdbx_description
1 polymer ?
#
loop_
_entity_poly.entity_id
_entity_poly.type
_entity_poly.pdbx_seq_one_letter_code
_entity_poly.pdbx_strand_id
1 'polypeptide(L)'
;MASSRLNVAFIFAALSALSVLAAAATQPGQSTTEWPSLRFHFTVKRSSMTVHGQSDFSMYANPIVSSKADGVLYDVFATFTEDSTLYNYTIIDGVAHSSSTPYSGSHSDDSKATPSVSCVDAESSKLPDINAIVSALNDATALTLQSEGINCDSGSLFKVSVRGVDFALCASGSSGFTMHGSDMDIDVEFLESPIDIVIPIQKSKTECKKTALASSVTVTSKGLLTGQQISNKARNLKATSFSFRDKSSCSCKSTPRPCVFIHGLGEKEEMPENQDEFTDYWGKHLAGHGPCCSSMKFARLNTVDSMWTDVILQGKVCNRALSASNTSKDSVISDTIVVTHSMGNVMFAGALSTGKCRLDISSTWVGMAGPMLGSMCSDFVQDSCAGKTNIVWETIGNITGRCPANTGLKSLAYEGESYSSVALDAAYKAAQEIYRANVSAVMCSKSSSGLISKYQAQFWGLSEMVPHKSKLNDGMVEFQSCAAGFPESKFGGNYRDRFYVSKLNHYDMQFRAGDSLLDEEKMPLKWFDCLL
;
A
#
# COMPACT_ATOMS: atom_id res chain seq x y z
N MET A 1 -78.51 -66.71 31.03
CA MET A 1 -78.36 -66.09 29.69
C MET A 1 -77.97 -64.62 29.88
N ALA A 2 -76.75 -64.28 29.44
CA ALA A 2 -76.15 -62.96 29.11
C ALA A 2 -76.28 -61.77 30.11
N SER A 3 -75.23 -61.30 30.83
CA SER A 3 -74.06 -60.45 30.43
C SER A 3 -74.46 -58.99 30.08
N SER A 4 -73.79 -57.87 30.39
CA SER A 4 -72.42 -57.52 30.81
C SER A 4 -72.32 -56.01 31.18
N ARG A 5 -71.47 -55.69 32.18
CA ARG A 5 -70.47 -54.58 32.43
C ARG A 5 -70.35 -53.38 31.45
N LEU A 6 -69.80 -52.18 31.71
CA LEU A 6 -69.11 -51.42 32.80
C LEU A 6 -69.03 -49.93 32.32
N ASN A 7 -69.35 -48.91 33.14
CA ASN A 7 -68.48 -47.92 33.85
C ASN A 7 -67.78 -46.73 33.11
N VAL A 8 -68.16 -45.53 33.59
CA VAL A 8 -67.37 -44.37 34.12
C VAL A 8 -66.72 -43.33 33.16
N ALA A 9 -66.94 -42.06 33.56
CA ALA A 9 -66.57 -40.77 32.96
C ALA A 9 -65.13 -40.30 33.29
N PHE A 10 -64.60 -39.33 32.52
CA PHE A 10 -64.20 -37.97 32.95
C PHE A 10 -63.45 -37.21 31.84
N ILE A 11 -63.64 -35.89 31.82
CA ILE A 11 -63.10 -34.86 30.89
C ILE A 11 -61.73 -34.37 31.35
N PHE A 12 -60.77 -34.04 30.46
CA PHE A 12 -59.83 -32.91 30.65
C PHE A 12 -59.17 -32.44 29.33
N ALA A 13 -58.81 -31.15 29.34
CA ALA A 13 -58.43 -30.27 28.24
C ALA A 13 -57.00 -30.43 27.70
N ALA A 14 -56.80 -29.88 26.51
CA ALA A 14 -55.61 -29.98 25.66
C ALA A 14 -54.45 -29.03 26.04
N LEU A 15 -53.22 -29.56 26.01
CA LEU A 15 -51.97 -28.85 25.74
C LEU A 15 -51.10 -29.77 24.87
N SER A 16 -50.82 -29.35 23.64
CA SER A 16 -49.97 -30.08 22.69
C SER A 16 -48.54 -29.55 22.74
N ALA A 17 -47.63 -30.35 23.31
CA ALA A 17 -46.19 -30.28 23.09
C ALA A 17 -45.80 -31.46 22.19
N LEU A 18 -45.17 -31.19 21.04
CA LEU A 18 -44.55 -32.21 20.19
C LEU A 18 -43.05 -31.99 20.18
N SER A 19 -42.37 -32.87 20.90
CA SER A 19 -40.94 -33.15 20.85
C SER A 19 -40.59 -33.81 19.52
N VAL A 20 -39.61 -33.26 18.80
CA VAL A 20 -38.97 -33.94 17.66
C VAL A 20 -37.70 -34.62 18.18
N LEU A 21 -37.73 -35.94 18.24
CA LEU A 21 -36.55 -36.77 18.47
C LEU A 21 -35.69 -36.83 17.21
N ALA A 22 -34.38 -36.70 17.44
CA ALA A 22 -33.32 -36.88 16.46
C ALA A 22 -33.29 -38.32 15.90
N ALA A 23 -32.99 -38.43 14.60
CA ALA A 23 -32.49 -39.65 14.00
C ALA A 23 -31.20 -39.32 13.24
N ALA A 24 -30.06 -39.66 13.85
CA ALA A 24 -28.77 -39.71 13.20
C ALA A 24 -28.73 -40.94 12.28
N ALA A 25 -28.51 -40.73 10.98
CA ALA A 25 -28.15 -41.78 10.05
C ALA A 25 -26.71 -41.53 9.59
N THR A 26 -25.77 -42.20 10.25
CA THR A 26 -24.37 -42.33 9.82
C THR A 26 -24.29 -43.34 8.67
N GLN A 27 -23.89 -42.88 7.48
CA GLN A 27 -23.30 -43.75 6.46
C GLN A 27 -21.77 -43.60 6.50
N PRO A 28 -21.01 -44.70 6.56
CA PRO A 28 -19.55 -44.66 6.45
C PRO A 28 -19.13 -44.76 4.98
N GLY A 29 -18.31 -43.81 4.51
CA GLY A 29 -17.50 -43.99 3.30
C GLY A 29 -17.62 -42.95 2.19
N GLN A 30 -17.18 -41.72 2.46
CA GLN A 30 -16.35 -40.88 1.56
C GLN A 30 -16.04 -39.58 2.32
N SER A 31 -14.84 -39.49 2.90
CA SER A 31 -14.33 -38.23 3.44
C SER A 31 -14.01 -37.32 2.26
N THR A 32 -15.01 -36.57 1.77
CA THR A 32 -14.73 -35.30 1.10
C THR A 32 -14.25 -34.38 2.21
N THR A 33 -12.94 -34.19 2.33
CA THR A 33 -12.39 -33.25 3.32
C THR A 33 -13.00 -31.89 3.01
N GLU A 34 -13.91 -31.44 3.88
CA GLU A 34 -14.51 -30.11 3.82
C GLU A 34 -13.36 -29.11 3.87
N TRP A 35 -13.40 -28.08 3.02
CA TRP A 35 -12.34 -27.06 3.03
C TRP A 35 -12.40 -26.35 4.38
N PRO A 36 -11.29 -26.30 5.14
CA PRO A 36 -11.32 -25.70 6.46
C PRO A 36 -11.35 -24.18 6.35
N SER A 37 -11.99 -23.54 7.32
CA SER A 37 -11.71 -22.13 7.61
C SER A 37 -10.28 -21.98 8.11
N LEU A 38 -9.65 -20.87 7.76
CA LEU A 38 -8.24 -20.61 8.02
C LEU A 38 -8.09 -19.41 8.95
N ARG A 39 -7.12 -19.49 9.86
CA ARG A 39 -6.60 -18.33 10.57
C ARG A 39 -5.21 -18.02 10.05
N PHE A 40 -5.04 -16.81 9.52
CA PHE A 40 -3.75 -16.26 9.12
C PHE A 40 -3.24 -15.35 10.24
N HIS A 41 -2.18 -15.77 10.91
CA HIS A 41 -1.50 -14.99 11.92
C HIS A 41 -0.25 -14.34 11.31
N PHE A 42 -0.14 -13.02 11.42
CA PHE A 42 0.92 -12.24 10.82
C PHE A 42 1.85 -11.68 11.90
N THR A 43 3.14 -11.93 11.76
CA THR A 43 4.19 -11.35 12.60
C THR A 43 5.08 -10.45 11.74
N VAL A 44 4.81 -9.15 11.77
CA VAL A 44 5.53 -8.11 11.04
C VAL A 44 6.81 -7.75 11.77
N LYS A 45 7.93 -7.76 11.04
CA LYS A 45 9.28 -7.51 11.56
C LYS A 45 9.76 -6.08 11.32
N ARG A 46 9.18 -5.38 10.33
CA ARG A 46 9.52 -4.01 9.96
C ARG A 46 8.48 -3.02 10.47
N SER A 47 8.93 -2.02 11.23
CA SER A 47 8.02 -1.01 11.84
C SER A 47 7.23 -0.20 10.81
N SER A 48 7.80 0.04 9.62
CA SER A 48 7.14 0.74 8.50
C SER A 48 5.95 -0.03 7.91
N MET A 49 5.79 -1.31 8.24
CA MET A 49 4.73 -2.20 7.70
C MET A 49 3.64 -2.52 8.73
N THR A 50 3.63 -1.86 9.89
CA THR A 50 2.62 -2.10 10.94
C THR A 50 1.22 -1.70 10.49
N VAL A 51 0.21 -2.48 10.90
CA VAL A 51 -1.20 -2.25 10.57
C VAL A 51 -1.91 -1.73 11.80
N HIS A 52 -2.48 -0.52 11.74
CA HIS A 52 -3.10 0.11 12.90
C HIS A 52 -2.17 0.15 14.13
N GLY A 53 -0.87 0.35 13.89
CA GLY A 53 0.19 0.33 14.91
C GLY A 53 0.55 -1.06 15.46
N GLN A 54 -0.06 -2.13 14.94
CA GLN A 54 0.17 -3.50 15.39
C GLN A 54 1.15 -4.21 14.45
N SER A 55 2.12 -4.91 15.04
CA SER A 55 3.05 -5.80 14.32
C SER A 55 2.63 -7.27 14.40
N ASP A 56 1.64 -7.59 15.21
CA ASP A 56 1.19 -8.95 15.49
C ASP A 56 -0.33 -8.95 15.47
N PHE A 57 -0.93 -9.68 14.52
CA PHE A 57 -2.38 -9.69 14.32
C PHE A 57 -2.85 -10.95 13.61
N SER A 58 -4.15 -11.23 13.64
CA SER A 58 -4.76 -12.36 12.93
C SER A 58 -5.87 -11.90 12.00
N MET A 59 -6.00 -12.60 10.87
CA MET A 59 -7.13 -12.51 9.96
C MET A 59 -7.75 -13.90 9.83
N TYR A 60 -9.04 -13.94 9.59
CA TYR A 60 -9.81 -15.18 9.52
C TYR A 60 -10.46 -15.30 8.15
N ALA A 61 -10.55 -16.52 7.64
CA ALA A 61 -10.97 -16.75 6.27
C ALA A 61 -11.86 -18.01 6.15
N ASN A 62 -13.05 -17.86 5.57
CA ASN A 62 -13.96 -18.98 5.28
C ASN A 62 -13.95 -19.32 3.78
N PRO A 63 -13.85 -20.60 3.40
CA PRO A 63 -13.77 -20.99 1.99
C PRO A 63 -15.16 -21.01 1.32
N ILE A 64 -15.26 -20.34 0.19
CA ILE A 64 -16.30 -20.51 -0.83
C ILE A 64 -15.71 -21.38 -1.94
N VAL A 65 -16.09 -22.66 -1.94
CA VAL A 65 -15.59 -23.65 -2.89
C VAL A 65 -16.53 -23.75 -4.08
N SER A 66 -15.96 -23.70 -5.28
CA SER A 66 -16.68 -23.96 -6.53
C SER A 66 -17.34 -25.34 -6.52
N SER A 67 -18.42 -25.50 -7.30
CA SER A 67 -19.17 -26.77 -7.39
C SER A 67 -18.33 -27.97 -7.86
N LYS A 68 -17.23 -27.73 -8.57
CA LYS A 68 -16.27 -28.76 -9.02
C LYS A 68 -15.09 -28.95 -8.08
N ALA A 69 -15.02 -28.18 -6.99
CA ALA A 69 -13.92 -28.18 -6.02
C ALA A 69 -12.52 -27.97 -6.64
N ASP A 70 -12.47 -27.23 -7.75
CA ASP A 70 -11.28 -26.89 -8.54
C ASP A 70 -10.92 -25.40 -8.45
N GLY A 71 -11.78 -24.58 -7.83
CA GLY A 71 -11.50 -23.22 -7.43
C GLY A 71 -12.07 -22.86 -6.05
N VAL A 72 -11.39 -21.93 -5.38
CA VAL A 72 -11.74 -21.42 -4.05
C VAL A 72 -11.62 -19.90 -4.01
N LEU A 73 -12.56 -19.27 -3.33
CA LEU A 73 -12.51 -17.87 -2.90
C LEU A 73 -12.64 -17.87 -1.38
N TYR A 74 -11.91 -17.02 -0.67
CA TYR A 74 -12.08 -16.88 0.76
C TYR A 74 -12.83 -15.60 1.10
N ASP A 75 -13.89 -15.73 1.89
CA ASP A 75 -14.47 -14.62 2.64
C ASP A 75 -13.56 -14.34 3.83
N VAL A 76 -13.27 -13.07 4.09
CA VAL A 76 -12.20 -12.65 5.02
C VAL A 76 -12.74 -11.70 6.06
N PHE A 77 -12.27 -11.85 7.30
CA PHE A 77 -12.53 -10.94 8.40
C PHE A 77 -11.23 -10.57 9.13
N ALA A 78 -11.10 -9.29 9.47
CA ALA A 78 -10.08 -8.81 10.39
C ALA A 78 -10.61 -7.63 11.21
N THR A 79 -10.09 -7.48 12.43
CA THR A 79 -10.49 -6.40 13.33
C THR A 79 -9.27 -5.79 14.01
N PHE A 80 -9.28 -4.47 14.16
CA PHE A 80 -8.19 -3.69 14.74
C PHE A 80 -8.75 -2.58 15.62
N THR A 81 -8.00 -2.23 16.65
CA THR A 81 -8.31 -1.08 17.50
C THR A 81 -7.16 -0.08 17.38
N GLU A 82 -7.50 1.17 17.03
CA GLU A 82 -6.56 2.29 16.94
C GLU A 82 -7.27 3.57 17.42
N ASP A 83 -6.61 4.35 18.29
CA ASP A 83 -7.11 5.63 18.81
C ASP A 83 -8.59 5.59 19.28
N SER A 84 -8.94 4.59 20.09
CA SER A 84 -10.31 4.38 20.58
C SER A 84 -11.36 4.21 19.47
N THR A 85 -10.95 3.67 18.32
CA THR A 85 -11.82 3.33 17.20
C THR A 85 -11.58 1.88 16.82
N LEU A 86 -12.67 1.12 16.69
CA LEU A 86 -12.66 -0.24 16.18
C LEU A 86 -12.81 -0.19 14.66
N TYR A 87 -11.88 -0.84 13.95
CA TYR A 87 -11.88 -1.00 12.51
C TYR A 87 -12.13 -2.45 12.16
N ASN A 88 -13.19 -2.73 11.39
CA ASN A 88 -13.44 -4.06 10.85
C ASN A 88 -13.25 -4.05 9.34
N TYR A 89 -12.70 -5.15 8.85
CA TYR A 89 -12.44 -5.41 7.45
C TYR A 89 -13.13 -6.70 7.06
N THR A 90 -13.93 -6.65 6.01
CA THR A 90 -14.75 -7.77 5.59
C THR A 90 -14.71 -7.92 4.09
N ILE A 91 -14.40 -9.12 3.60
CA ILE A 91 -14.55 -9.51 2.21
C ILE A 91 -15.60 -10.61 2.17
N ILE A 92 -16.70 -10.39 1.45
CA ILE A 92 -17.77 -11.39 1.26
C ILE A 92 -18.09 -11.48 -0.23
N ASP A 93 -18.05 -12.69 -0.81
CA ASP A 93 -18.20 -12.96 -2.24
C ASP A 93 -17.30 -12.04 -3.11
N GLY A 94 -16.09 -11.81 -2.59
CA GLY A 94 -15.07 -10.98 -3.22
C GLY A 94 -15.32 -9.48 -3.14
N VAL A 95 -16.33 -9.00 -2.41
CA VAL A 95 -16.61 -7.57 -2.20
C VAL A 95 -16.03 -7.12 -0.86
N ALA A 96 -15.06 -6.21 -0.92
CA ALA A 96 -14.35 -5.72 0.27
C ALA A 96 -14.97 -4.44 0.86
N HIS A 97 -15.17 -4.47 2.18
CA HIS A 97 -15.71 -3.40 2.99
C HIS A 97 -14.79 -3.09 4.16
N SER A 98 -14.76 -1.84 4.57
CA SER A 98 -14.22 -1.45 5.87
C SER A 98 -15.26 -0.66 6.65
N SER A 99 -15.32 -0.91 7.96
CA SER A 99 -16.14 -0.12 8.86
C SER A 99 -15.33 0.42 10.03
N SER A 100 -15.63 1.63 10.46
CA SER A 100 -15.07 2.20 11.69
C SER A 100 -16.19 2.58 12.67
N THR A 101 -15.98 2.22 13.93
CA THR A 101 -16.90 2.49 15.03
C THR A 101 -16.11 3.03 16.21
N PRO A 102 -16.42 4.22 16.73
CA PRO A 102 -15.87 4.69 17.99
C PRO A 102 -16.06 3.65 19.10
N TYR A 103 -15.02 3.40 19.89
CA TYR A 103 -14.95 2.35 20.88
C TYR A 103 -14.39 2.90 22.20
N SER A 104 -15.20 2.96 23.25
CA SER A 104 -14.80 3.48 24.58
C SER A 104 -14.27 2.41 25.54
N GLY A 105 -14.33 1.13 25.17
CA GLY A 105 -13.87 0.02 26.01
C GLY A 105 -14.72 -0.28 27.26
N SER A 106 -15.82 0.44 27.49
CA SER A 106 -16.72 0.22 28.63
C SER A 106 -17.90 -0.69 28.27
N HIS A 107 -18.21 -1.65 29.15
CA HIS A 107 -19.43 -2.49 29.06
C HIS A 107 -20.74 -1.71 29.25
N SER A 108 -20.68 -0.42 29.60
CA SER A 108 -21.85 0.41 29.92
C SER A 108 -22.25 1.40 28.83
N ASP A 109 -21.57 1.43 27.67
CA ASP A 109 -21.93 2.38 26.61
C ASP A 109 -22.92 1.76 25.62
N ASP A 110 -24.19 1.99 25.93
CA ASP A 110 -25.33 1.91 25.00
C ASP A 110 -25.31 3.08 23.98
N SER A 111 -24.11 3.57 23.64
CA SER A 111 -23.94 4.60 22.64
C SER A 111 -24.16 3.95 21.28
N LYS A 112 -25.27 4.31 20.64
CA LYS A 112 -25.61 3.99 19.24
C LYS A 112 -24.60 4.64 18.27
N ALA A 113 -23.31 4.37 18.43
CA ALA A 113 -22.28 4.81 17.53
C ALA A 113 -22.60 4.20 16.17
N THR A 114 -22.97 5.05 15.21
CA THR A 114 -23.27 4.57 13.85
C THR A 114 -21.94 4.23 13.19
N PRO A 115 -21.70 2.96 12.80
CA PRO A 115 -20.51 2.60 12.06
C PRO A 115 -20.49 3.37 10.74
N SER A 116 -19.33 3.94 10.40
CA SER A 116 -19.10 4.44 9.05
C SER A 116 -18.61 3.27 8.19
N VAL A 117 -19.18 3.06 7.01
CA VAL A 117 -18.83 1.94 6.12
C VAL A 117 -18.36 2.51 4.77
N SER A 118 -17.25 1.99 4.27
CA SER A 118 -16.67 2.35 2.98
C SER A 118 -16.23 1.12 2.19
N CYS A 119 -16.22 1.23 0.87
CA CYS A 119 -15.63 0.22 0.00
C CYS A 119 -14.11 0.24 0.13
N VAL A 120 -13.50 -0.93 0.07
CA VAL A 120 -12.05 -1.09 0.01
C VAL A 120 -11.68 -1.44 -1.42
N ASP A 121 -10.69 -0.77 -2.00
CA ASP A 121 -10.21 -1.07 -3.35
C ASP A 121 -9.25 -2.28 -3.34
N ALA A 122 -9.23 -3.05 -4.43
CA ALA A 122 -8.39 -4.24 -4.57
C ALA A 122 -6.89 -3.93 -4.44
N GLU A 123 -6.50 -2.72 -4.84
CA GLU A 123 -5.13 -2.22 -4.81
C GLU A 123 -4.82 -1.40 -3.56
N SER A 124 -5.74 -1.30 -2.59
CA SER A 124 -5.53 -0.51 -1.38
C SER A 124 -4.41 -1.02 -0.48
N SER A 125 -3.94 -2.26 -0.70
CA SER A 125 -2.98 -2.97 0.14
C SER A 125 -3.34 -2.88 1.64
N LYS A 126 -4.66 -2.89 1.93
CA LYS A 126 -5.17 -2.50 3.25
C LYS A 126 -4.87 -3.47 4.37
N LEU A 127 -4.81 -4.71 3.99
CA LEU A 127 -4.40 -5.83 4.79
C LEU A 127 -3.64 -6.76 3.86
N PRO A 128 -2.88 -7.72 4.42
CA PRO A 128 -2.45 -8.88 3.65
C PRO A 128 -3.63 -9.46 2.84
N ASP A 129 -3.49 -9.47 1.52
CA ASP A 129 -4.53 -10.01 0.64
C ASP A 129 -4.52 -11.54 0.70
N ILE A 130 -5.41 -12.09 1.51
CA ILE A 130 -5.55 -13.53 1.72
C ILE A 130 -5.80 -14.27 0.41
N ASN A 131 -6.62 -13.71 -0.48
CA ASN A 131 -6.93 -14.36 -1.76
C ASN A 131 -5.73 -14.30 -2.70
N ALA A 132 -4.88 -13.26 -2.64
CA ALA A 132 -3.60 -13.24 -3.34
C ALA A 132 -2.61 -14.27 -2.77
N ILE A 133 -2.54 -14.45 -1.45
CA ILE A 133 -1.73 -15.52 -0.83
C ILE A 133 -2.19 -16.89 -1.35
N VAL A 134 -3.49 -17.17 -1.28
CA VAL A 134 -4.12 -18.41 -1.77
C VAL A 134 -3.80 -18.65 -3.25
N SER A 135 -3.93 -17.62 -4.09
CA SER A 135 -3.58 -17.70 -5.50
C SER A 135 -2.10 -18.04 -5.70
N ALA A 136 -1.20 -17.42 -4.93
CA ALA A 136 0.25 -17.62 -5.04
C ALA A 136 0.71 -19.03 -4.66
N LEU A 137 -0.05 -19.75 -3.81
CA LEU A 137 0.25 -21.14 -3.48
C LEU A 137 0.19 -22.07 -4.70
N ASN A 138 -0.50 -21.68 -5.77
CA ASN A 138 -0.52 -22.46 -7.01
C ASN A 138 0.86 -22.55 -7.68
N ASP A 139 1.69 -21.53 -7.48
CA ASP A 139 3.04 -21.43 -8.03
C ASP A 139 4.11 -21.94 -7.05
N ALA A 140 3.69 -22.58 -5.95
CA ALA A 140 4.58 -23.13 -4.94
C ALA A 140 5.56 -24.14 -5.56
N THR A 141 6.86 -23.84 -5.47
CA THR A 141 7.91 -24.67 -6.03
C THR A 141 8.65 -25.39 -4.91
N ALA A 142 8.68 -26.73 -4.94
CA ALA A 142 9.37 -27.52 -3.93
C ALA A 142 10.88 -27.23 -3.92
N LEU A 143 11.45 -27.06 -2.73
CA LEU A 143 12.88 -26.88 -2.53
C LEU A 143 13.50 -28.18 -2.01
N THR A 144 14.64 -28.57 -2.60
CA THR A 144 15.35 -29.81 -2.23
C THR A 144 16.42 -29.60 -1.15
N LEU A 145 16.82 -28.36 -0.92
CA LEU A 145 17.80 -27.97 0.10
C LEU A 145 17.11 -27.11 1.15
N GLN A 146 17.49 -27.31 2.42
CA GLN A 146 17.13 -26.40 3.50
C GLN A 146 17.59 -24.98 3.10
N SER A 147 16.67 -24.04 3.02
CA SER A 147 17.02 -22.62 2.97
C SER A 147 17.79 -22.28 4.25
N GLU A 148 18.92 -21.57 4.14
CA GLU A 148 19.79 -21.25 5.27
C GLU A 148 18.97 -20.69 6.46
N GLY A 149 18.90 -21.46 7.55
CA GLY A 149 18.27 -21.05 8.80
C GLY A 149 16.76 -21.32 8.95
N ILE A 150 16.13 -22.11 8.07
CA ILE A 150 14.78 -22.65 8.30
C ILE A 150 14.82 -24.17 8.22
N ASN A 151 14.44 -24.82 9.32
CA ASN A 151 14.22 -26.26 9.37
C ASN A 151 12.71 -26.51 9.48
N CYS A 152 12.11 -27.12 8.45
CA CYS A 152 10.72 -27.58 8.55
C CYS A 152 10.72 -28.95 9.23
N ASP A 153 10.61 -28.99 10.56
CA ASP A 153 10.80 -30.21 11.38
C ASP A 153 9.88 -31.39 10.99
N SER A 154 8.77 -31.12 10.32
CA SER A 154 7.74 -32.10 9.92
C SER A 154 7.36 -32.06 8.42
N GLY A 155 8.01 -31.22 7.61
CA GLY A 155 7.34 -30.62 6.44
C GLY A 155 8.04 -30.65 5.10
N SER A 156 7.23 -30.54 4.04
CA SER A 156 7.69 -30.18 2.70
C SER A 156 7.98 -28.68 2.65
N LEU A 157 9.14 -28.30 2.11
CA LEU A 157 9.57 -26.91 1.96
C LEU A 157 9.28 -26.41 0.54
N PHE A 158 8.67 -25.24 0.42
CA PHE A 158 8.37 -24.60 -0.85
C PHE A 158 8.87 -23.15 -0.90
N LYS A 159 9.22 -22.68 -2.10
CA LYS A 159 9.27 -21.25 -2.40
C LYS A 159 7.89 -20.80 -2.87
N VAL A 160 7.38 -19.70 -2.31
CA VAL A 160 6.15 -19.03 -2.74
C VAL A 160 6.45 -17.53 -2.90
N SER A 161 5.85 -16.88 -3.90
CA SER A 161 6.01 -15.45 -4.14
C SER A 161 4.64 -14.78 -4.23
N VAL A 162 4.36 -13.82 -3.35
CA VAL A 162 3.11 -13.04 -3.34
C VAL A 162 3.44 -11.62 -3.81
N ARG A 163 2.97 -11.23 -5.00
CA ARG A 163 3.25 -9.91 -5.64
C ARG A 163 4.71 -9.44 -5.48
N GLY A 164 5.65 -10.34 -5.75
CA GLY A 164 7.11 -10.09 -5.70
C GLY A 164 7.75 -10.38 -4.33
N VAL A 165 6.98 -10.45 -3.24
CA VAL A 165 7.49 -10.80 -1.92
C VAL A 165 7.67 -12.32 -1.83
N ASP A 166 8.91 -12.77 -1.67
CA ASP A 166 9.22 -14.19 -1.57
C ASP A 166 9.14 -14.70 -0.11
N PHE A 167 8.61 -15.91 0.04
CA PHE A 167 8.51 -16.64 1.30
C PHE A 167 9.08 -18.06 1.14
N ALA A 168 9.68 -18.56 2.23
CA ALA A 168 9.92 -19.98 2.42
C ALA A 168 8.75 -20.59 3.20
N LEU A 169 8.00 -21.49 2.59
CA LEU A 169 6.81 -22.11 3.18
C LEU A 169 7.14 -23.51 3.73
N CYS A 170 6.90 -23.71 5.02
CA CYS A 170 6.93 -25.00 5.70
C CYS A 170 5.50 -25.55 5.86
N ALA A 171 5.19 -26.66 5.20
CA ALA A 171 3.90 -27.34 5.35
C ALA A 171 3.91 -28.28 6.56
N SER A 172 2.92 -28.18 7.44
CA SER A 172 2.84 -28.93 8.71
C SER A 172 1.70 -29.96 8.73
N GLY A 173 1.25 -30.42 7.56
CA GLY A 173 0.18 -31.41 7.43
C GLY A 173 -1.16 -30.87 7.97
N SER A 174 -1.76 -31.57 8.93
CA SER A 174 -3.05 -31.18 9.53
C SER A 174 -2.98 -29.95 10.44
N SER A 175 -1.79 -29.46 10.78
CA SER A 175 -1.62 -28.25 11.59
C SER A 175 -1.55 -26.97 10.76
N GLY A 176 -1.64 -27.07 9.43
CA GLY A 176 -1.55 -25.92 8.53
C GLY A 176 -0.14 -25.72 7.97
N PHE A 177 0.30 -24.47 7.82
CA PHE A 177 1.62 -24.14 7.26
C PHE A 177 2.12 -22.77 7.73
N THR A 178 3.43 -22.59 7.70
CA THR A 178 4.09 -21.32 8.05
C THR A 178 4.87 -20.80 6.84
N MET A 179 4.70 -19.53 6.51
CA MET A 179 5.45 -18.81 5.48
C MET A 179 6.44 -17.86 6.15
N HIS A 180 7.72 -18.13 6.00
CA HIS A 180 8.79 -17.30 6.53
C HIS A 180 9.27 -16.29 5.51
N GLY A 181 9.25 -15.00 5.87
CA GLY A 181 9.65 -13.89 5.00
C GLY A 181 10.67 -12.98 5.66
N SER A 182 11.26 -12.08 4.87
CA SER A 182 12.29 -11.14 5.34
C SER A 182 11.73 -10.10 6.32
N ASP A 183 10.54 -9.59 6.01
CA ASP A 183 9.91 -8.48 6.73
C ASP A 183 8.67 -8.91 7.52
N MET A 184 8.21 -10.16 7.33
CA MET A 184 7.03 -10.72 7.99
C MET A 184 7.08 -12.25 7.94
N ASP A 185 6.55 -12.89 8.99
CA ASP A 185 6.15 -14.29 8.95
C ASP A 185 4.61 -14.41 8.94
N ILE A 186 4.10 -15.47 8.32
CA ILE A 186 2.67 -15.77 8.24
C ILE A 186 2.47 -17.21 8.72
N ASP A 187 1.77 -17.40 9.82
CA ASP A 187 1.36 -18.71 10.29
C ASP A 187 -0.11 -18.97 9.93
N VAL A 188 -0.40 -20.11 9.33
CA VAL A 188 -1.74 -20.45 8.84
C VAL A 188 -2.22 -21.71 9.53
N GLU A 189 -3.26 -21.57 10.34
CA GLU A 189 -3.89 -22.65 11.10
C GLU A 189 -5.24 -23.04 10.48
N PHE A 190 -5.57 -24.33 10.53
CA PHE A 190 -6.90 -24.83 10.17
C PHE A 190 -7.84 -24.76 11.37
N LEU A 191 -8.99 -24.13 11.19
CA LEU A 191 -10.01 -23.98 12.22
C LEU A 191 -10.96 -25.18 12.24
N GLU A 192 -11.39 -25.57 13.44
CA GLU A 192 -12.36 -26.65 13.64
C GLU A 192 -13.77 -26.28 13.15
N SER A 193 -14.09 -24.99 13.16
CA SER A 193 -15.38 -24.46 12.73
C SER A 193 -15.24 -23.13 11.98
N PRO A 194 -16.17 -22.81 11.06
CA PRO A 194 -16.22 -21.50 10.42
C PRO A 194 -16.49 -20.39 11.41
N ILE A 195 -15.94 -19.22 11.15
CA ILE A 195 -16.28 -18.00 11.88
C ILE A 195 -17.49 -17.31 11.24
N ASP A 196 -18.28 -16.57 12.00
CA ASP A 196 -19.37 -15.77 11.42
C ASP A 196 -18.81 -14.48 10.82
N ILE A 197 -18.90 -14.34 9.49
CA ILE A 197 -18.44 -13.16 8.74
C ILE A 197 -19.67 -12.45 8.20
N VAL A 198 -19.98 -11.29 8.77
CA VAL A 198 -21.23 -10.56 8.49
C VAL A 198 -20.95 -9.33 7.62
N ILE A 199 -21.80 -9.10 6.61
CA ILE A 199 -21.76 -7.88 5.80
C ILE A 199 -22.10 -6.68 6.71
N PRO A 200 -21.24 -5.65 6.80
CA PRO A 200 -21.57 -4.45 7.57
C PRO A 200 -22.80 -3.74 6.99
N ILE A 201 -23.73 -3.34 7.86
CA ILE A 201 -24.98 -2.68 7.46
C ILE A 201 -24.66 -1.32 6.82
N GLN A 202 -24.78 -1.24 5.49
CA GLN A 202 -24.64 0.01 4.75
C GLN A 202 -25.92 0.86 4.84
N LYS A 203 -25.78 2.13 5.24
CA LYS A 203 -26.86 3.13 5.09
C LYS A 203 -26.91 3.73 3.67
N SER A 204 -25.83 3.60 2.91
CA SER A 204 -25.69 4.18 1.56
C SER A 204 -26.07 3.17 0.47
N LYS A 205 -26.57 3.68 -0.67
CA LYS A 205 -26.92 2.87 -1.86
C LYS A 205 -25.71 2.54 -2.76
N THR A 206 -24.50 2.89 -2.38
CA THR A 206 -23.32 2.70 -3.23
C THR A 206 -22.85 1.24 -3.17
N GLU A 207 -23.04 0.50 -4.26
CA GLU A 207 -22.55 -0.87 -4.39
C GLU A 207 -21.01 -0.88 -4.50
N CYS A 208 -20.36 -1.67 -3.63
CA CYS A 208 -18.92 -1.88 -3.70
C CYS A 208 -18.57 -2.85 -4.84
N LYS A 209 -17.45 -2.61 -5.52
CA LYS A 209 -16.96 -3.49 -6.59
C LYS A 209 -16.33 -4.75 -6.01
N LYS A 210 -16.37 -5.85 -6.77
CA LYS A 210 -15.59 -7.06 -6.46
C LYS A 210 -14.10 -6.75 -6.58
N THR A 211 -13.35 -7.08 -5.54
CA THR A 211 -11.90 -6.91 -5.41
C THR A 211 -11.13 -8.22 -5.41
N ALA A 212 -11.79 -9.33 -5.10
CA ALA A 212 -11.20 -10.67 -5.15
C ALA A 212 -11.99 -11.59 -6.07
N LEU A 213 -11.27 -12.50 -6.73
CA LEU A 213 -11.82 -13.52 -7.61
C LEU A 213 -11.42 -14.90 -7.10
N ALA A 214 -12.25 -15.90 -7.38
CA ALA A 214 -11.92 -17.28 -7.08
C ALA A 214 -10.65 -17.70 -7.83
N SER A 215 -9.73 -18.34 -7.11
CA SER A 215 -8.50 -18.89 -7.67
C SER A 215 -8.71 -20.37 -7.99
N SER A 216 -8.26 -20.81 -9.16
CA SER A 216 -8.12 -22.26 -9.42
C SER A 216 -7.11 -22.84 -8.44
N VAL A 217 -7.24 -24.12 -8.06
CA VAL A 217 -6.32 -24.76 -7.11
C VAL A 217 -5.61 -25.96 -7.72
N THR A 218 -4.27 -25.95 -7.67
CA THR A 218 -3.44 -27.09 -8.02
C THR A 218 -3.52 -28.18 -6.93
N VAL A 219 -3.02 -29.38 -7.21
CA VAL A 219 -2.95 -30.46 -6.21
C VAL A 219 -2.09 -30.03 -5.01
N THR A 220 -1.00 -29.30 -5.26
CA THR A 220 -0.12 -28.78 -4.21
C THR A 220 -0.83 -27.74 -3.35
N SER A 221 -1.44 -26.72 -3.96
CA SER A 221 -2.13 -25.67 -3.20
C SER A 221 -3.34 -26.20 -2.45
N LYS A 222 -4.11 -27.13 -3.03
CA LYS A 222 -5.17 -27.83 -2.33
C LYS A 222 -4.64 -28.59 -1.12
N GLY A 223 -3.52 -29.31 -1.26
CA GLY A 223 -2.87 -29.99 -0.13
C GLY A 223 -2.47 -29.03 0.98
N LEU A 224 -1.87 -27.89 0.62
CA LEU A 224 -1.49 -26.83 1.57
C LEU A 224 -2.70 -26.20 2.29
N LEU A 225 -3.82 -25.98 1.59
CA LEU A 225 -5.00 -25.31 2.12
C LEU A 225 -5.96 -26.23 2.89
N THR A 226 -5.79 -27.55 2.77
CA THR A 226 -6.70 -28.55 3.39
C THR A 226 -5.98 -29.55 4.30
N GLY A 227 -4.65 -29.49 4.38
CA GLY A 227 -3.84 -30.46 5.12
C GLY A 227 -3.74 -31.84 4.46
N GLN A 228 -4.27 -32.00 3.24
CA GLN A 228 -4.14 -33.23 2.48
C GLN A 228 -2.69 -33.50 2.12
N GLN A 229 -2.33 -34.78 2.08
CA GLN A 229 -0.97 -35.21 1.79
C GLN A 229 -0.52 -34.73 0.41
N ILE A 230 0.54 -33.92 0.37
CA ILE A 230 1.12 -33.41 -0.87
C ILE A 230 2.01 -34.51 -1.47
N SER A 231 1.65 -35.03 -2.64
CA SER A 231 2.47 -36.02 -3.34
C SER A 231 3.70 -35.35 -3.95
N ASN A 232 4.82 -35.36 -3.22
CA ASN A 232 6.11 -34.94 -3.75
C ASN A 232 6.66 -35.99 -4.73
N LYS A 233 6.10 -36.06 -5.95
CA LYS A 233 6.83 -36.63 -7.08
C LYS A 233 7.87 -35.62 -7.55
N ALA A 234 8.85 -35.33 -6.69
CA ALA A 234 10.07 -34.66 -7.11
C ALA A 234 10.78 -35.59 -8.10
N ARG A 235 10.52 -35.40 -9.40
CA ARG A 235 11.52 -35.73 -10.41
C ARG A 235 12.80 -35.03 -9.97
N ASN A 236 13.92 -35.76 -9.94
CA ASN A 236 15.28 -35.28 -9.66
C ASN A 236 15.63 -34.03 -10.47
N LEU A 237 15.14 -32.86 -10.05
CA LEU A 237 15.44 -31.57 -10.61
C LEU A 237 16.59 -30.97 -9.82
N LYS A 238 17.47 -30.24 -10.53
CA LYS A 238 18.68 -29.64 -9.98
C LYS A 238 18.37 -28.87 -8.69
N ALA A 239 19.23 -29.04 -7.70
CA ALA A 239 19.11 -28.37 -6.42
C ALA A 239 19.01 -26.85 -6.61
N THR A 240 17.85 -26.28 -6.28
CA THR A 240 17.63 -24.84 -6.23
C THR A 240 17.76 -24.39 -4.77
N SER A 241 18.82 -23.66 -4.48
CA SER A 241 18.97 -22.92 -3.21
C SER A 241 18.13 -21.65 -3.27
N PHE A 242 17.49 -21.29 -2.16
CA PHE A 242 16.69 -20.08 -2.02
C PHE A 242 17.01 -19.43 -0.68
N SER A 243 17.46 -18.17 -0.72
CA SER A 243 17.64 -17.30 0.44
C SER A 243 16.82 -16.04 0.22
N PHE A 244 15.86 -15.78 1.12
CA PHE A 244 15.17 -14.51 1.22
C PHE A 244 15.77 -13.62 2.32
N ARG A 245 16.65 -14.16 3.18
CA ARG A 245 17.25 -13.41 4.28
C ARG A 245 18.27 -12.39 3.80
N ASP A 246 18.96 -12.65 2.69
CA ASP A 246 19.85 -11.66 2.06
C ASP A 246 19.11 -10.43 1.50
N LYS A 247 17.78 -10.50 1.39
CA LYS A 247 16.93 -9.39 0.94
C LYS A 247 16.55 -8.41 2.06
N SER A 248 16.86 -8.70 3.34
CA SER A 248 16.34 -7.96 4.50
C SER A 248 17.25 -6.82 5.01
N SER A 249 18.57 -6.94 4.90
CA SER A 249 19.51 -5.93 5.44
C SER A 249 19.85 -4.88 4.41
N CYS A 250 18.93 -3.93 4.20
CA CYS A 250 19.30 -2.73 3.46
C CYS A 250 20.24 -1.89 4.31
N SER A 251 21.46 -1.74 3.81
CA SER A 251 22.53 -0.96 4.41
C SER A 251 23.10 -0.02 3.36
N CYS A 252 23.71 1.07 3.82
CA CYS A 252 24.33 2.00 2.91
C CYS A 252 25.52 1.35 2.19
N LYS A 253 25.50 1.39 0.86
CA LYS A 253 26.56 0.87 -0.03
C LYS A 253 27.56 1.96 -0.44
N SER A 254 27.31 3.21 -0.03
CA SER A 254 28.19 4.36 -0.24
C SER A 254 28.66 4.95 1.10
N THR A 255 29.52 5.97 1.06
CA THR A 255 29.85 6.74 2.26
C THR A 255 28.62 7.54 2.70
N PRO A 256 28.17 7.41 3.96
CA PRO A 256 27.07 8.21 4.47
C PRO A 256 27.35 9.71 4.36
N ARG A 257 26.35 10.46 3.91
CA ARG A 257 26.45 11.89 3.57
C ARG A 257 25.27 12.66 4.19
N PRO A 258 25.42 13.96 4.47
CA PRO A 258 24.28 14.77 4.86
C PRO A 258 23.18 14.73 3.80
N CYS A 259 21.94 14.51 4.24
CA CYS A 259 20.77 14.51 3.39
C CYS A 259 19.97 15.81 3.59
N VAL A 260 19.52 16.40 2.49
CA VAL A 260 18.60 17.54 2.49
C VAL A 260 17.34 17.19 1.70
N PHE A 261 16.21 17.34 2.36
CA PHE A 261 14.89 17.03 1.84
C PHE A 261 14.18 18.33 1.43
N ILE A 262 13.83 18.42 0.14
CA ILE A 262 13.16 19.58 -0.45
C ILE A 262 11.74 19.17 -0.82
N HIS A 263 10.78 19.73 -0.09
CA HIS A 263 9.37 19.47 -0.28
C HIS A 263 8.83 20.10 -1.57
N GLY A 264 7.59 19.74 -1.92
CA GLY A 264 6.88 20.27 -3.08
C GLY A 264 5.88 21.37 -2.75
N LEU A 265 4.78 21.43 -3.52
CA LEU A 265 3.74 22.43 -3.37
C LEU A 265 2.99 22.25 -2.03
N GLY A 266 2.66 23.36 -1.36
CA GLY A 266 1.68 23.37 -0.27
C GLY A 266 2.17 23.95 1.06
N GLU A 267 3.42 24.41 1.15
CA GLU A 267 3.94 25.07 2.35
C GLU A 267 3.90 26.60 2.19
N LYS A 268 3.34 27.28 3.19
CA LYS A 268 3.27 28.73 3.25
C LYS A 268 4.22 29.31 4.30
N GLU A 269 4.44 28.55 5.38
CA GLU A 269 5.37 28.92 6.44
C GLU A 269 6.80 28.59 6.00
N GLU A 270 7.58 29.64 5.75
CA GLU A 270 9.00 29.50 5.43
C GLU A 270 9.86 29.60 6.68
N MET A 271 10.80 28.69 6.82
CA MET A 271 11.81 28.75 7.88
C MET A 271 13.11 29.34 7.36
N PRO A 272 13.86 30.11 8.17
CA PRO A 272 15.11 30.76 7.75
C PRO A 272 16.25 29.77 7.49
N GLU A 273 16.22 28.59 8.08
CA GLU A 273 17.25 27.53 7.98
C GLU A 273 16.63 26.15 7.69
N ASN A 274 17.49 25.17 7.40
CA ASN A 274 17.03 23.77 7.33
C ASN A 274 16.63 23.27 8.72
N GLN A 275 15.49 22.58 8.78
CA GLN A 275 14.93 22.05 10.02
C GLN A 275 15.43 20.63 10.29
N ASP A 276 15.46 20.24 11.57
CA ASP A 276 15.74 18.85 11.99
C ASP A 276 14.56 17.90 11.77
N GLU A 277 13.35 18.45 11.75
CA GLU A 277 12.12 17.68 11.54
C GLU A 277 11.16 18.44 10.62
N PHE A 278 10.39 17.68 9.83
CA PHE A 278 9.26 18.21 9.07
C PHE A 278 8.22 17.12 8.80
N THR A 279 7.78 16.49 9.90
CA THR A 279 6.90 15.31 9.94
C THR A 279 5.54 15.56 9.28
N ASP A 280 5.04 16.79 9.31
CA ASP A 280 3.76 17.14 8.68
C ASP A 280 3.76 16.93 7.16
N TYR A 281 4.93 17.12 6.52
CA TYR A 281 5.12 16.86 5.10
C TYR A 281 5.67 15.45 4.84
N TRP A 282 6.80 15.09 5.45
CA TRP A 282 7.54 13.85 5.14
C TRP A 282 7.09 12.63 5.96
N GLY A 283 6.10 12.78 6.82
CA GLY A 283 5.54 11.70 7.61
C GLY A 283 6.45 11.23 8.75
N LYS A 284 5.82 10.52 9.70
CA LYS A 284 6.50 9.98 10.89
C LYS A 284 7.36 8.75 10.59
N HIS A 285 7.06 8.04 9.51
CA HIS A 285 7.75 6.79 9.17
C HIS A 285 9.12 7.00 8.55
N LEU A 286 9.49 8.23 8.16
CA LEU A 286 10.83 8.52 7.66
C LEU A 286 11.91 8.48 8.76
N ALA A 287 11.52 8.74 10.01
CA ALA A 287 12.47 8.72 11.13
C ALA A 287 13.05 7.30 11.31
N GLY A 288 14.38 7.20 11.37
CA GLY A 288 15.09 5.93 11.48
C GLY A 288 15.36 5.21 10.15
N HIS A 289 14.97 5.81 9.02
CA HIS A 289 15.25 5.31 7.67
C HIS A 289 16.35 6.14 6.97
N GLY A 290 16.82 5.64 5.82
CA GLY A 290 17.87 6.29 5.03
C GLY A 290 19.27 6.03 5.59
N PRO A 291 19.78 4.79 5.54
CA PRO A 291 21.07 4.41 6.14
C PRO A 291 22.27 5.14 5.51
N CYS A 292 22.11 5.75 4.32
CA CYS A 292 23.11 6.60 3.69
C CYS A 292 23.08 8.06 4.11
N CYS A 293 22.10 8.47 4.90
CA CYS A 293 22.04 9.80 5.47
C CYS A 293 22.83 9.84 6.78
N SER A 294 23.94 10.57 6.82
CA SER A 294 24.65 10.84 8.09
C SER A 294 23.91 11.86 8.96
N SER A 295 23.08 12.69 8.33
CA SER A 295 22.09 13.56 8.95
C SER A 295 20.93 13.76 7.98
N MET A 296 19.74 14.10 8.49
CA MET A 296 18.58 14.44 7.68
C MET A 296 18.13 15.85 8.04
N LYS A 297 18.02 16.70 7.03
CA LYS A 297 17.65 18.10 7.18
C LYS A 297 16.52 18.42 6.20
N PHE A 298 15.59 19.28 6.61
CA PHE A 298 14.38 19.55 5.85
C PHE A 298 14.28 21.03 5.48
N ALA A 299 14.24 21.32 4.19
CA ALA A 299 14.10 22.69 3.69
C ALA A 299 12.62 23.06 3.68
N ARG A 300 12.17 23.98 4.55
CA ARG A 300 10.82 24.56 4.55
C ARG A 300 10.81 25.91 3.83
N LEU A 301 10.22 25.97 2.65
CA LEU A 301 10.19 27.12 1.73
C LEU A 301 8.75 27.48 1.39
N ASN A 302 8.45 28.77 1.20
CA ASN A 302 7.11 29.16 0.75
C ASN A 302 6.90 28.75 -0.72
N THR A 303 6.19 27.64 -0.93
CA THR A 303 5.84 27.08 -2.24
C THR A 303 4.39 27.35 -2.63
N VAL A 304 3.59 27.95 -1.75
CA VAL A 304 2.21 28.38 -2.07
C VAL A 304 2.22 29.69 -2.85
N ASP A 305 3.01 30.67 -2.40
CA ASP A 305 3.02 32.04 -2.94
C ASP A 305 4.11 32.27 -3.99
N SER A 306 4.98 31.28 -4.23
CA SER A 306 6.14 31.39 -5.13
C SER A 306 6.04 30.41 -6.31
N MET A 307 6.40 30.88 -7.51
CA MET A 307 6.56 30.01 -8.68
C MET A 307 7.86 29.21 -8.56
N TRP A 308 7.90 27.96 -9.05
CA TRP A 308 9.16 27.19 -9.07
C TRP A 308 10.23 27.82 -9.99
N THR A 309 9.81 28.66 -10.94
CA THR A 309 10.67 29.46 -11.82
C THR A 309 11.14 30.78 -11.19
N ASP A 310 10.68 31.11 -9.97
CA ASP A 310 11.06 32.34 -9.30
C ASP A 310 12.55 32.32 -8.90
N VAL A 311 13.25 33.39 -9.26
CA VAL A 311 14.71 33.50 -9.11
C VAL A 311 15.13 33.53 -7.64
N ILE A 312 14.29 34.09 -6.76
CA ILE A 312 14.52 34.13 -5.31
C ILE A 312 14.29 32.74 -4.72
N LEU A 313 13.19 32.06 -5.09
CA LEU A 313 12.92 30.70 -4.61
C LEU A 313 14.04 29.73 -5.04
N GLN A 314 14.49 29.80 -6.29
CA GLN A 314 15.61 28.98 -6.78
C GLN A 314 16.91 29.27 -6.01
N GLY A 315 17.18 30.54 -5.70
CA GLY A 315 18.30 30.92 -4.83
C GLY A 315 18.20 30.30 -3.44
N LYS A 316 17.00 30.33 -2.82
CA LYS A 316 16.75 29.70 -1.52
C LYS A 316 16.96 28.18 -1.59
N VAL A 317 16.46 27.51 -2.61
CA VAL A 317 16.63 26.07 -2.83
C VAL A 317 18.11 25.69 -2.89
N CYS A 318 18.91 26.43 -3.67
CA CYS A 318 20.35 26.22 -3.72
C CYS A 318 21.01 26.44 -2.36
N ASN A 319 20.68 27.52 -1.66
CA ASN A 319 21.25 27.81 -0.34
C ASN A 319 20.95 26.69 0.67
N ARG A 320 19.72 26.14 0.64
CA ARG A 320 19.31 25.01 1.51
C ARG A 320 20.13 23.76 1.22
N ALA A 321 20.43 23.49 -0.04
CA ALA A 321 21.24 22.35 -0.43
C ALA A 321 22.73 22.55 -0.10
N LEU A 322 23.27 23.75 -0.33
CA LEU A 322 24.64 24.11 0.03
C LEU A 322 24.87 24.02 1.53
N SER A 323 23.91 24.46 2.36
CA SER A 323 24.03 24.43 3.82
C SER A 323 23.93 23.04 4.43
N ALA A 324 23.63 22.00 3.65
CA ALA A 324 23.49 20.64 4.16
C ALA A 324 24.85 20.00 4.48
N SER A 325 25.90 20.34 3.72
CA SER A 325 27.25 19.80 3.88
C SER A 325 28.27 20.91 4.03
N ASN A 326 29.15 20.78 5.01
CA ASN A 326 30.26 21.70 5.23
C ASN A 326 31.35 21.63 4.14
N THR A 327 31.30 20.64 3.26
CA THR A 327 32.23 20.54 2.12
C THR A 327 31.78 21.41 0.94
N SER A 328 30.50 21.77 0.90
CA SER A 328 29.94 22.66 -0.12
C SER A 328 30.60 24.03 -0.06
N LYS A 329 31.00 24.55 -1.21
CA LYS A 329 31.70 25.84 -1.31
C LYS A 329 31.23 26.61 -2.52
N ASP A 330 31.19 27.93 -2.38
CA ASP A 330 30.69 28.85 -3.39
C ASP A 330 29.26 28.43 -3.82
N SER A 331 29.07 28.10 -5.10
CA SER A 331 27.78 27.63 -5.64
C SER A 331 27.78 26.13 -5.94
N VAL A 332 28.61 25.34 -5.26
CA VAL A 332 28.83 23.92 -5.54
C VAL A 332 28.35 23.05 -4.38
N ILE A 333 27.36 22.19 -4.64
CA ILE A 333 26.82 21.25 -3.66
C ILE A 333 27.63 19.95 -3.72
N SER A 334 28.43 19.69 -2.69
CA SER A 334 29.30 18.50 -2.59
C SER A 334 28.95 17.61 -1.40
N ASP A 335 29.30 16.33 -1.51
CA ASP A 335 29.07 15.29 -0.50
C ASP A 335 27.65 15.30 0.11
N THR A 336 26.63 15.59 -0.70
CA THR A 336 25.25 15.77 -0.22
C THR A 336 24.30 14.84 -0.96
N ILE A 337 23.36 14.25 -0.25
CA ILE A 337 22.22 13.56 -0.87
C ILE A 337 21.03 14.54 -0.87
N VAL A 338 20.65 15.01 -2.05
CA VAL A 338 19.49 15.89 -2.23
C VAL A 338 18.27 15.04 -2.56
N VAL A 339 17.27 15.07 -1.71
CA VAL A 339 16.01 14.33 -1.88
C VAL A 339 14.91 15.33 -2.21
N THR A 340 14.27 15.19 -3.37
CA THR A 340 13.22 16.11 -3.83
C THR A 340 11.90 15.38 -4.04
N HIS A 341 10.80 15.98 -3.58
CA HIS A 341 9.45 15.47 -3.82
C HIS A 341 8.58 16.49 -4.57
N SER A 342 7.76 16.03 -5.51
CA SER A 342 6.79 16.86 -6.22
C SER A 342 7.44 18.11 -6.82
N MET A 343 6.87 19.31 -6.62
CA MET A 343 7.41 20.59 -7.07
C MET A 343 8.88 20.83 -6.67
N GLY A 344 9.37 20.19 -5.60
CA GLY A 344 10.77 20.25 -5.20
C GLY A 344 11.73 19.78 -6.30
N ASN A 345 11.31 18.86 -7.16
CA ASN A 345 12.12 18.39 -8.29
C ASN A 345 12.35 19.51 -9.30
N VAL A 346 11.30 20.21 -9.74
CA VAL A 346 11.40 21.30 -10.72
C VAL A 346 12.04 22.55 -10.12
N MET A 347 11.81 22.81 -8.82
CA MET A 347 12.52 23.85 -8.08
C MET A 347 14.04 23.63 -8.08
N PHE A 348 14.48 22.41 -7.75
CA PHE A 348 15.90 22.08 -7.73
C PHE A 348 16.50 22.04 -9.13
N ALA A 349 15.82 21.40 -10.09
CA ALA A 349 16.21 21.38 -11.49
C ALA A 349 16.35 22.79 -12.07
N GLY A 350 15.39 23.67 -11.79
CA GLY A 350 15.39 25.07 -12.24
C GLY A 350 16.54 25.88 -11.64
N ALA A 351 16.85 25.65 -10.36
CA ALA A 351 17.98 26.32 -9.71
C ALA A 351 19.33 25.90 -10.31
N LEU A 352 19.48 24.62 -10.65
CA LEU A 352 20.64 24.10 -11.37
C LEU A 352 20.70 24.62 -12.82
N SER A 353 19.57 24.62 -13.56
CA SER A 353 19.53 25.04 -14.98
C SER A 353 19.83 26.53 -15.16
N THR A 354 19.47 27.36 -14.18
CA THR A 354 19.75 28.81 -14.19
C THR A 354 21.11 29.16 -13.58
N GLY A 355 21.90 28.15 -13.16
CA GLY A 355 23.24 28.34 -12.61
C GLY A 355 23.27 28.96 -11.22
N LYS A 356 22.17 28.91 -10.44
CA LYS A 356 22.17 29.34 -9.03
C LYS A 356 23.08 28.48 -8.17
N CYS A 357 23.17 27.21 -8.51
CA CYS A 357 24.15 26.26 -7.98
C CYS A 357 24.44 25.16 -9.00
N ARG A 358 25.44 24.34 -8.72
CA ARG A 358 25.75 23.11 -9.45
C ARG A 358 25.88 21.95 -8.48
N LEU A 359 25.48 20.76 -8.94
CA LEU A 359 25.63 19.51 -8.21
C LEU A 359 27.00 18.90 -8.55
N ASP A 360 27.82 18.64 -7.55
CA ASP A 360 29.10 17.97 -7.73
C ASP A 360 28.91 16.44 -7.87
N ILE A 361 29.87 15.75 -8.48
CA ILE A 361 29.82 14.29 -8.68
C ILE A 361 29.90 13.49 -7.36
N SER A 362 30.39 14.11 -6.28
CA SER A 362 30.35 13.58 -4.92
C SER A 362 28.94 13.55 -4.31
N SER A 363 27.98 14.26 -4.92
CA SER A 363 26.61 14.37 -4.45
C SER A 363 25.67 13.43 -5.21
N THR A 364 24.48 13.21 -4.66
CA THR A 364 23.47 12.32 -5.22
C THR A 364 22.12 12.99 -5.21
N TRP A 365 21.38 12.94 -6.32
CA TRP A 365 20.01 13.46 -6.39
C TRP A 365 19.01 12.31 -6.50
N VAL A 366 18.11 12.25 -5.52
CA VAL A 366 16.97 11.32 -5.45
C VAL A 366 15.69 12.11 -5.70
N GLY A 367 15.02 11.84 -6.82
CA GLY A 367 13.77 12.51 -7.20
C GLY A 367 12.54 11.62 -7.01
N MET A 368 11.45 12.19 -6.51
CA MET A 368 10.20 11.46 -6.29
C MET A 368 9.01 12.28 -6.78
N ALA A 369 8.11 11.67 -7.54
CA ALA A 369 6.84 12.25 -7.99
C ALA A 369 6.96 13.64 -8.65
N GLY A 370 8.05 13.92 -9.38
CA GLY A 370 8.35 15.25 -9.91
C GLY A 370 7.45 15.62 -11.10
N PRO A 371 6.76 16.78 -11.12
CA PRO A 371 6.00 17.22 -12.28
C PRO A 371 6.90 17.87 -13.33
N MET A 372 7.82 17.12 -13.94
CA MET A 372 8.84 17.68 -14.85
C MET A 372 8.28 18.16 -16.20
N LEU A 373 7.04 17.79 -16.52
CA LEU A 373 6.23 18.33 -17.63
C LEU A 373 5.01 19.09 -17.08
N GLY A 374 4.97 19.43 -15.79
CA GLY A 374 3.80 19.96 -15.11
C GLY A 374 2.77 18.89 -14.71
N SER A 375 1.57 19.32 -14.32
CA SER A 375 0.52 18.46 -13.78
C SER A 375 -0.84 18.91 -14.27
N MET A 376 -1.63 17.99 -14.84
CA MET A 376 -3.00 18.30 -15.26
C MET A 376 -3.91 18.70 -14.08
N CYS A 377 -3.55 18.34 -12.84
CA CYS A 377 -4.25 18.85 -11.66
C CYS A 377 -4.12 20.38 -11.54
N SER A 378 -3.02 20.99 -11.99
CA SER A 378 -2.88 22.44 -12.03
C SER A 378 -3.89 23.06 -13.00
N ASP A 379 -3.89 22.60 -14.26
CA ASP A 379 -4.81 23.07 -15.30
C ASP A 379 -6.27 22.88 -14.88
N PHE A 380 -6.59 21.71 -14.33
CA PHE A 380 -7.94 21.40 -13.85
C PHE A 380 -8.40 22.33 -12.73
N VAL A 381 -7.55 22.64 -11.75
CA VAL A 381 -7.86 23.60 -10.68
C VAL A 381 -8.02 25.02 -11.26
N GLN A 382 -7.18 25.41 -12.22
CA GLN A 382 -7.28 26.72 -12.86
C GLN A 382 -8.56 26.87 -13.70
N ASP A 383 -8.96 25.83 -14.45
CA ASP A 383 -10.23 25.77 -15.16
C ASP A 383 -11.41 25.85 -14.19
N SER A 384 -11.34 25.10 -13.07
CA SER A 384 -12.36 25.13 -12.03
C SER A 384 -12.54 26.54 -11.45
N CYS A 385 -11.44 27.20 -11.08
CA CYS A 385 -11.50 28.56 -10.53
C CYS A 385 -11.89 29.63 -11.56
N ALA A 386 -11.74 29.35 -12.86
CA ALA A 386 -12.26 30.18 -13.94
C ALA A 386 -13.74 29.90 -14.26
N GLY A 387 -14.40 29.00 -13.54
CA GLY A 387 -15.82 28.66 -13.74
C GLY A 387 -16.08 27.77 -14.97
N LYS A 388 -15.05 27.11 -15.52
CA LYS A 388 -15.18 26.25 -16.70
C LYS A 388 -15.59 24.82 -16.37
N THR A 389 -15.52 24.41 -15.11
CA THR A 389 -15.97 23.10 -14.63
C THR A 389 -17.00 23.26 -13.52
N ASN A 390 -17.96 22.34 -13.44
CA ASN A 390 -19.01 22.33 -12.40
C ASN A 390 -18.63 21.53 -11.14
N ILE A 391 -17.34 21.23 -10.94
CA ILE A 391 -16.89 20.32 -9.89
C ILE A 391 -16.73 21.06 -8.56
N VAL A 392 -17.41 20.54 -7.53
CA VAL A 392 -17.36 21.06 -6.16
C VAL A 392 -16.21 20.37 -5.42
N TRP A 393 -15.13 21.09 -5.18
CA TRP A 393 -13.93 20.60 -4.48
C TRP A 393 -14.23 20.05 -3.08
N GLU A 394 -15.24 20.58 -2.40
CA GLU A 394 -15.70 20.13 -1.08
C GLU A 394 -16.20 18.67 -1.09
N THR A 395 -16.58 18.13 -2.26
CA THR A 395 -17.07 16.75 -2.43
C THR A 395 -15.95 15.71 -2.61
N ILE A 396 -14.74 16.13 -3.03
CA ILE A 396 -13.59 15.24 -3.34
C ILE A 396 -12.75 14.93 -2.08
N GLY A 397 -12.98 15.72 -1.04
CA GLY A 397 -12.27 15.77 0.22
C GLY A 397 -12.61 17.13 0.80
N ASN A 398 -12.61 17.30 2.11
CA ASN A 398 -13.02 18.54 2.80
C ASN A 398 -12.04 19.70 2.52
N ILE A 399 -11.92 20.10 1.25
CA ILE A 399 -10.93 20.97 0.65
C ILE A 399 -11.67 22.24 0.24
N THR A 400 -12.11 22.98 1.25
CA THR A 400 -12.63 24.34 1.08
C THR A 400 -11.46 25.26 0.68
N GLY A 401 -11.71 26.24 -0.20
CA GLY A 401 -10.76 27.36 -0.44
C GLY A 401 -9.62 27.14 -1.43
N ARG A 402 -9.71 26.22 -2.41
CA ARG A 402 -8.72 26.10 -3.50
C ARG A 402 -8.76 27.23 -4.54
N CYS A 403 -9.81 28.04 -4.53
CA CYS A 403 -9.92 29.22 -5.38
C CYS A 403 -9.74 30.50 -4.56
N PRO A 404 -8.98 31.50 -5.08
CA PRO A 404 -8.26 31.45 -6.34
C PRO A 404 -7.06 30.49 -6.29
N ALA A 405 -6.75 29.85 -7.43
CA ALA A 405 -5.55 29.03 -7.55
C ALA A 405 -4.31 29.82 -7.11
N ASN A 406 -3.53 29.25 -6.18
CA ASN A 406 -2.33 29.90 -5.65
C ASN A 406 -1.19 29.96 -6.69
N THR A 407 -0.20 30.82 -6.45
CA THR A 407 0.90 31.11 -7.38
C THR A 407 1.72 29.86 -7.69
N GLY A 408 2.07 29.07 -6.67
CA GLY A 408 2.82 27.84 -6.85
C GLY A 408 2.10 26.83 -7.73
N LEU A 409 0.81 26.61 -7.48
CA LEU A 409 -0.02 25.70 -8.26
C LEU A 409 -0.09 26.14 -9.73
N LYS A 410 -0.34 27.43 -10.00
CA LYS A 410 -0.39 27.96 -11.37
C LYS A 410 0.91 27.74 -12.13
N SER A 411 2.05 27.80 -11.45
CA SER A 411 3.36 27.55 -12.07
C SER A 411 3.60 26.09 -12.47
N LEU A 412 2.69 25.18 -12.09
CA LEU A 412 2.76 23.75 -12.43
C LEU A 412 1.83 23.36 -13.60
N ALA A 413 1.32 24.32 -14.36
CA ALA A 413 0.53 24.05 -15.56
C ALA A 413 1.29 23.11 -16.50
N TYR A 414 0.59 22.15 -17.08
CA TYR A 414 1.17 21.12 -17.90
C TYR A 414 1.78 21.69 -19.19
N GLU A 415 2.97 21.24 -19.56
CA GLU A 415 3.72 21.73 -20.71
C GLU A 415 2.87 21.64 -21.99
N GLY A 416 2.73 22.77 -22.69
CA GLY A 416 1.93 22.88 -23.91
C GLY A 416 0.41 23.00 -23.71
N GLU A 417 -0.10 22.95 -22.48
CA GLU A 417 -1.53 23.18 -22.21
C GLU A 417 -1.90 24.67 -22.10
N SER A 418 -3.20 24.95 -22.04
CA SER A 418 -3.74 26.31 -22.13
C SER A 418 -3.32 27.27 -21.01
N TYR A 419 -2.93 26.75 -19.84
CA TYR A 419 -2.42 27.55 -18.74
C TYR A 419 -0.89 27.63 -18.69
N SER A 420 -0.19 26.87 -19.55
CA SER A 420 1.24 27.03 -19.70
C SER A 420 1.56 28.21 -20.62
N SER A 421 2.77 28.76 -20.46
CA SER A 421 3.30 29.82 -21.30
C SER A 421 4.56 29.34 -22.00
N VAL A 422 4.94 29.99 -23.10
CA VAL A 422 6.19 29.69 -23.81
C VAL A 422 7.41 29.75 -22.88
N ALA A 423 7.40 30.68 -21.91
CA ALA A 423 8.47 30.79 -20.93
C ALA A 423 8.48 29.63 -19.93
N LEU A 424 7.30 29.17 -19.49
CA LEU A 424 7.17 28.02 -18.61
C LEU A 424 7.58 26.72 -19.31
N ASP A 425 7.14 26.51 -20.56
CA ASP A 425 7.55 25.36 -21.39
C ASP A 425 9.08 25.34 -21.60
N ALA A 426 9.68 26.51 -21.87
CA ALA A 426 11.14 26.63 -22.00
C ALA A 426 11.86 26.30 -20.68
N ALA A 427 11.30 26.73 -19.53
CA ALA A 427 11.83 26.39 -18.22
C ALA A 427 11.75 24.88 -17.95
N TYR A 428 10.64 24.22 -18.32
CA TYR A 428 10.49 22.77 -18.20
C TYR A 428 11.54 22.03 -19.03
N LYS A 429 11.76 22.42 -20.29
CA LYS A 429 12.79 21.81 -21.14
C LYS A 429 14.18 21.91 -20.52
N ALA A 430 14.55 23.08 -20.02
CA ALA A 430 15.83 23.28 -19.33
C ALA A 430 15.94 22.43 -18.04
N ALA A 431 14.87 22.37 -17.25
CA ALA A 431 14.80 21.55 -16.05
C ALA A 431 14.90 20.05 -16.37
N GLN A 432 14.23 19.56 -17.42
CA GLN A 432 14.26 18.16 -17.87
C GLN A 432 15.65 17.74 -18.35
N GLU A 433 16.39 18.62 -19.03
CA GLU A 433 17.78 18.36 -19.42
C GLU A 433 18.68 18.15 -18.20
N ILE A 434 18.60 19.07 -17.23
CA ILE A 434 19.36 18.96 -15.98
C ILE A 434 18.95 17.75 -15.17
N TYR A 435 17.65 17.49 -15.04
CA TYR A 435 17.10 16.34 -14.35
C TYR A 435 17.66 15.04 -14.92
N ARG A 436 17.59 14.86 -16.24
CA ARG A 436 18.11 13.66 -16.90
C ARG A 436 19.62 13.49 -16.77
N ALA A 437 20.36 14.60 -16.75
CA ALA A 437 21.81 14.57 -16.63
C ALA A 437 22.32 14.29 -15.21
N ASN A 438 21.57 14.64 -14.17
CA ASN A 438 22.07 14.66 -12.78
C ASN A 438 21.31 13.75 -11.82
N VAL A 439 20.05 13.40 -12.10
CA VAL A 439 19.27 12.55 -11.18
C VAL A 439 19.83 11.13 -11.15
N SER A 440 20.09 10.63 -9.94
CA SER A 440 20.73 9.34 -9.73
C SER A 440 19.70 8.22 -9.53
N ALA A 441 18.53 8.58 -8.98
CA ALA A 441 17.44 7.66 -8.68
C ALA A 441 16.10 8.40 -8.74
N VAL A 442 15.07 7.71 -9.22
CA VAL A 442 13.74 8.28 -9.43
C VAL A 442 12.66 7.31 -8.97
N MET A 443 11.73 7.80 -8.15
CA MET A 443 10.46 7.11 -7.88
C MET A 443 9.33 7.82 -8.62
N CYS A 444 8.69 7.12 -9.54
CA CYS A 444 7.46 7.54 -10.20
C CYS A 444 6.37 6.52 -9.93
N SER A 445 5.11 6.88 -10.10
CA SER A 445 3.99 5.94 -9.96
C SER A 445 3.15 5.88 -11.23
N LYS A 446 2.62 4.69 -11.50
CA LYS A 446 1.67 4.41 -12.57
C LYS A 446 0.23 4.21 -12.05
N SER A 447 0.01 4.36 -10.75
CA SER A 447 -1.32 4.16 -10.14
C SER A 447 -1.49 5.03 -8.90
N SER A 448 -2.69 5.62 -8.75
CA SER A 448 -3.11 6.37 -7.57
C SER A 448 -3.66 5.46 -6.46
N SER A 449 -3.59 4.14 -6.62
CA SER A 449 -4.17 3.19 -5.65
C SER A 449 -3.57 3.38 -4.26
N GLY A 450 -2.24 3.42 -4.18
CA GLY A 450 -1.53 3.83 -2.98
C GLY A 450 -1.57 2.87 -1.80
N LEU A 451 -0.99 3.32 -0.70
CA LEU A 451 -1.08 2.71 0.62
C LEU A 451 -2.32 3.23 1.35
N ILE A 452 -2.71 2.50 2.39
CA ILE A 452 -3.80 2.90 3.27
C ILE A 452 -3.46 4.21 3.93
N SER A 453 -4.36 5.16 3.84
CA SER A 453 -4.23 6.40 4.57
C SER A 453 -5.54 7.17 4.57
N LYS A 454 -5.62 8.19 5.42
CA LYS A 454 -6.72 9.16 5.42
C LYS A 454 -6.83 9.99 4.14
N TYR A 455 -5.81 9.97 3.26
CA TYR A 455 -5.77 10.77 2.03
C TYR A 455 -5.96 9.96 0.75
N GLN A 456 -5.98 8.62 0.83
CA GLN A 456 -6.10 7.72 -0.32
C GLN A 456 -7.35 8.02 -1.18
N ALA A 457 -8.52 8.18 -0.55
CA ALA A 457 -9.77 8.46 -1.27
C ALA A 457 -9.72 9.77 -2.09
N GLN A 458 -8.98 10.77 -1.61
CA GLN A 458 -8.78 12.02 -2.34
C GLN A 458 -8.03 11.79 -3.65
N PHE A 459 -6.95 10.97 -3.62
CA PHE A 459 -6.16 10.68 -4.81
C PHE A 459 -6.88 9.80 -5.81
N TRP A 460 -7.76 8.89 -5.35
CA TRP A 460 -8.65 8.15 -6.25
C TRP A 460 -9.62 9.08 -6.96
N GLY A 461 -10.24 10.01 -6.21
CA GLY A 461 -11.11 11.01 -6.79
C GLY A 461 -10.38 11.86 -7.83
N LEU A 462 -9.19 12.37 -7.49
CA LEU A 462 -8.39 13.18 -8.40
C LEU A 462 -8.02 12.41 -9.68
N SER A 463 -7.53 11.17 -9.55
CA SER A 463 -7.15 10.32 -10.68
C SER A 463 -8.30 10.05 -11.65
N GLU A 464 -9.54 9.94 -11.15
CA GLU A 464 -10.73 9.72 -11.97
C GLU A 464 -11.30 11.02 -12.57
N MET A 465 -11.30 12.11 -11.81
CA MET A 465 -11.99 13.37 -12.20
C MET A 465 -11.13 14.30 -13.05
N VAL A 466 -9.81 14.30 -12.82
CA VAL A 466 -8.89 15.16 -13.58
C VAL A 466 -8.69 14.54 -14.96
N PRO A 467 -8.77 15.34 -16.04
CA PRO A 467 -8.54 14.85 -17.40
C PRO A 467 -7.03 14.65 -17.65
N HIS A 468 -6.43 13.70 -16.95
CA HIS A 468 -5.02 13.35 -17.06
C HIS A 468 -4.65 12.94 -18.49
N LYS A 469 -3.39 13.19 -18.88
CA LYS A 469 -2.87 12.76 -20.19
C LYS A 469 -2.83 11.24 -20.35
N SER A 470 -2.84 10.50 -19.25
CA SER A 470 -3.00 9.05 -19.26
C SER A 470 -3.57 8.55 -17.92
N LYS A 471 -4.05 7.29 -17.91
CA LYS A 471 -4.49 6.61 -16.68
C LYS A 471 -3.33 6.27 -15.72
N LEU A 472 -2.08 6.39 -16.19
CA LEU A 472 -0.89 6.14 -15.39
C LEU A 472 -0.49 7.42 -14.66
N ASN A 473 -1.00 7.59 -13.45
CA ASN A 473 -0.75 8.76 -12.62
C ASN A 473 -0.81 8.39 -11.13
N ASP A 474 -0.24 9.23 -10.27
CA ASP A 474 -0.26 9.07 -8.82
C ASP A 474 -1.42 9.80 -8.11
N GLY A 475 -2.40 10.27 -8.90
CA GLY A 475 -3.50 11.14 -8.49
C GLY A 475 -3.17 12.63 -8.61
N MET A 476 -1.93 13.01 -8.93
CA MET A 476 -1.52 14.40 -9.15
C MET A 476 -0.64 14.56 -10.38
N VAL A 477 0.32 13.67 -10.56
CA VAL A 477 1.37 13.73 -11.58
C VAL A 477 1.30 12.46 -12.42
N GLU A 478 1.24 12.65 -13.73
CA GLU A 478 1.32 11.56 -14.68
C GLU A 478 2.71 10.92 -14.67
N PHE A 479 2.77 9.60 -14.85
CA PHE A 479 4.03 8.85 -14.91
C PHE A 479 5.02 9.47 -15.90
N GLN A 480 4.56 9.91 -17.08
CA GLN A 480 5.42 10.52 -18.09
C GLN A 480 5.96 11.90 -17.68
N SER A 481 5.18 12.67 -16.91
CA SER A 481 5.66 13.92 -16.33
C SER A 481 6.77 13.67 -15.31
N CYS A 482 6.65 12.62 -14.50
CA CYS A 482 7.69 12.19 -13.57
C CYS A 482 8.93 11.58 -14.25
N ALA A 483 8.73 10.75 -15.26
CA ALA A 483 9.82 10.10 -15.98
C ALA A 483 10.66 11.09 -16.79
N ALA A 484 10.11 12.26 -17.15
CA ALA A 484 10.85 13.37 -17.77
C ALA A 484 11.66 12.94 -19.01
N GLY A 485 11.14 12.02 -19.81
CA GLY A 485 11.79 11.49 -21.01
C GLY A 485 12.81 10.37 -20.78
N PHE A 486 12.95 9.83 -19.56
CA PHE A 486 13.59 8.52 -19.38
C PHE A 486 12.71 7.41 -19.98
N PRO A 487 13.30 6.43 -20.69
CA PRO A 487 12.52 5.35 -21.28
C PRO A 487 11.90 4.46 -20.20
N GLU A 488 10.67 3.98 -20.42
CA GLU A 488 9.98 3.12 -19.43
C GLU A 488 10.79 1.86 -19.08
N SER A 489 11.58 1.34 -20.03
CA SER A 489 12.46 0.18 -19.81
C SER A 489 13.57 0.41 -18.78
N LYS A 490 13.82 1.66 -18.39
CA LYS A 490 14.73 2.00 -17.29
C LYS A 490 14.08 1.77 -15.93
N PHE A 491 12.75 1.78 -15.87
CA PHE A 491 12.00 1.64 -14.63
C PHE A 491 11.63 0.18 -14.36
N GLY A 492 11.73 -0.22 -13.09
CA GLY A 492 11.27 -1.53 -12.62
C GLY A 492 10.33 -1.41 -11.43
N GLY A 493 9.47 -2.41 -11.26
CA GLY A 493 8.45 -2.47 -10.21
C GLY A 493 8.98 -2.92 -8.85
N ASN A 494 10.30 -2.94 -8.65
CA ASN A 494 10.92 -3.43 -7.44
C ASN A 494 11.53 -2.29 -6.62
N TYR A 495 11.39 -2.33 -5.30
CA TYR A 495 12.04 -1.36 -4.40
C TYR A 495 13.58 -1.34 -4.51
N ARG A 496 14.20 -2.33 -5.18
CA ARG A 496 15.64 -2.36 -5.44
C ARG A 496 16.03 -1.60 -6.72
N ASP A 497 15.06 -1.24 -7.55
CA ASP A 497 15.32 -0.53 -8.80
C ASP A 497 15.57 0.95 -8.50
N ARG A 498 16.72 1.48 -8.95
CA ARG A 498 17.03 2.91 -8.79
C ARG A 498 15.98 3.81 -9.46
N PHE A 499 15.41 3.32 -10.55
CA PHE A 499 14.29 3.93 -11.25
C PHE A 499 13.07 3.06 -10.92
N TYR A 500 12.40 3.41 -9.84
CA TYR A 500 11.31 2.62 -9.27
C TYR A 500 9.99 3.13 -9.82
N VAL A 501 9.24 2.26 -10.49
CA VAL A 501 7.86 2.51 -10.88
C VAL A 501 6.93 1.82 -9.89
N SER A 502 6.19 2.64 -9.15
CA SER A 502 5.34 2.18 -8.06
C SER A 502 3.86 2.23 -8.43
N LYS A 503 3.03 1.77 -7.50
CA LYS A 503 1.57 1.97 -7.49
C LYS A 503 1.15 2.83 -6.30
N LEU A 504 1.98 3.82 -5.98
CA LEU A 504 1.81 4.72 -4.85
C LEU A 504 1.02 5.96 -5.25
N ASN A 505 0.17 6.47 -4.35
CA ASN A 505 -0.40 7.80 -4.56
C ASN A 505 0.67 8.89 -4.29
N HIS A 506 0.38 10.12 -4.68
CA HIS A 506 1.31 11.24 -4.57
C HIS A 506 1.84 11.50 -3.14
N TYR A 507 1.08 11.14 -2.10
CA TYR A 507 1.48 11.35 -0.70
C TYR A 507 2.23 10.16 -0.11
N ASP A 508 2.04 8.95 -0.61
CA ASP A 508 2.82 7.81 -0.13
C ASP A 508 4.30 7.96 -0.53
N MET A 509 4.60 8.63 -1.65
CA MET A 509 5.96 8.99 -2.08
C MET A 509 6.61 10.11 -1.23
N GLN A 510 5.89 10.63 -0.23
CA GLN A 510 6.45 11.43 0.87
C GLN A 510 6.81 10.57 2.09
N PHE A 511 6.72 9.23 1.99
CA PHE A 511 6.94 8.26 3.07
C PHE A 511 5.88 8.29 4.19
N ARG A 512 4.71 8.88 3.93
CA ARG A 512 3.71 9.15 4.98
C ARG A 512 2.94 7.92 5.47
N ALA A 513 2.83 6.87 4.65
CA ALA A 513 2.02 5.69 4.96
C ALA A 513 2.84 4.40 5.17
N GLY A 514 4.17 4.51 5.29
CA GLY A 514 5.00 3.33 5.51
C GLY A 514 5.29 2.53 4.23
N ASP A 515 5.31 1.20 4.35
CA ASP A 515 5.49 0.24 3.26
C ASP A 515 4.34 -0.77 3.22
N SER A 516 4.02 -1.31 2.04
CA SER A 516 3.08 -2.41 1.90
C SER A 516 3.62 -3.72 2.46
N LEU A 517 2.73 -4.54 3.03
CA LEU A 517 3.06 -5.87 3.58
C LEU A 517 3.42 -6.92 2.53
N LEU A 518 2.77 -6.88 1.36
CA LEU A 518 2.82 -7.96 0.37
C LEU A 518 3.07 -7.49 -1.05
N ASP A 519 3.37 -6.20 -1.28
CA ASP A 519 3.47 -5.65 -2.64
C ASP A 519 4.77 -4.84 -2.79
N GLU A 520 5.75 -5.39 -3.52
CA GLU A 520 7.04 -4.72 -3.74
C GLU A 520 6.91 -3.45 -4.61
N GLU A 521 5.78 -3.21 -5.29
CA GLU A 521 5.47 -1.97 -6.03
C GLU A 521 4.94 -0.84 -5.11
N LYS A 522 4.83 -1.08 -3.80
CA LYS A 522 4.36 -0.11 -2.80
C LYS A 522 5.22 -0.06 -1.55
N MET A 523 6.55 -0.05 -1.70
CA MET A 523 7.51 -0.01 -0.58
C MET A 523 8.46 1.20 -0.68
N PRO A 524 7.96 2.43 -0.48
CA PRO A 524 8.78 3.64 -0.68
C PRO A 524 9.91 3.80 0.34
N LEU A 525 9.70 3.45 1.61
CA LEU A 525 10.74 3.57 2.64
C LEU A 525 11.82 2.52 2.45
N LYS A 526 11.40 1.27 2.16
CA LYS A 526 12.35 0.22 1.83
C LYS A 526 13.14 0.58 0.57
N TRP A 527 12.51 1.15 -0.46
CA TRP A 527 13.25 1.65 -1.62
C TRP A 527 14.34 2.64 -1.22
N PHE A 528 14.00 3.64 -0.39
CA PHE A 528 14.95 4.63 0.09
C PHE A 528 16.09 4.01 0.91
N ASP A 529 15.77 3.02 1.77
CA ASP A 529 16.76 2.32 2.59
C ASP A 529 17.77 1.52 1.75
N CYS A 530 17.32 0.94 0.63
CA CYS A 530 18.11 0.03 -0.18
C CYS A 530 18.81 0.71 -1.38
N LEU A 531 18.58 2.01 -1.56
CA LEU A 531 18.88 2.72 -2.80
C LEU A 531 20.38 2.93 -3.06
N LEU A 532 21.14 3.30 -2.03
CA LEU A 532 22.48 3.92 -2.13
C LEU A 532 23.59 3.17 -1.41
#